data_AF-A0A2A3JP36-F1
#
_entry.id   AF-A0A2A3JP36-F1
#
_cell.length_a   1.000
_cell.length_b   1.000
_cell.length_c   1.000
_cell.angle_alpha   90.00
_cell.angle_beta   90.00
_cell.angle_gamma   90.00
#
_symmetry.space_group_name_H-M   'P 1'
#
loop_
_entity.id
_entity.type
_entity.pdbx_description
1 polymer ?
#
loop_
_entity_poly.entity_id
_entity_poly.type
_entity_poly.pdbx_seq_one_letter_code
_entity_poly.pdbx_strand_id
1 'polypeptide(L)' 'EAEHFGSRVLPQLKTCQLNQAWGRVPQTLPKTPLGAGDRR' A
#
# COMPACT_ATOMS: atom_id res chain seq x y z
N GLU A 1 16.92 -0.14 -16.06
CA GLU A 1 16.32 -1.05 -15.04
C GLU A 1 14.87 -0.72 -14.67
N ALA A 2 14.59 0.36 -13.93
CA ALA A 2 13.25 0.61 -13.37
C ALA A 2 12.10 0.70 -14.42
N GLU A 3 12.35 1.35 -15.56
CA GLU A 3 11.36 1.45 -16.66
C GLU A 3 11.07 0.10 -17.32
N HIS A 4 12.11 -0.74 -17.47
CA HIS A 4 11.97 -2.06 -18.09
C HIS A 4 11.17 -3.00 -17.17
N PHE A 5 11.49 -2.98 -15.88
CA PHE A 5 10.72 -3.71 -14.87
C PHE A 5 9.27 -3.21 -14.80
N GLY A 6 9.08 -1.88 -14.80
CA GLY A 6 7.76 -1.26 -14.71
C GLY A 6 6.84 -1.59 -15.89
N SER A 7 7.38 -1.62 -17.11
CA SER A 7 6.59 -1.91 -18.31
C SER A 7 6.36 -3.40 -18.55
N ARG A 8 7.28 -4.29 -18.13
CA ARG A 8 7.23 -5.72 -18.44
C ARG A 8 6.72 -6.60 -17.30
N VAL A 9 7.08 -6.27 -16.06
CA VAL A 9 6.84 -7.14 -14.89
C VAL A 9 5.64 -6.66 -14.08
N LEU A 10 5.53 -5.36 -13.77
CA LEU A 10 4.46 -4.84 -12.91
C LEU A 10 3.03 -5.18 -13.39
N PRO A 11 2.68 -5.13 -14.70
CA PRO A 11 1.32 -5.47 -15.15
C PRO A 11 0.92 -6.94 -14.95
N GLN A 12 1.91 -7.83 -14.77
CA GLN A 12 1.68 -9.26 -14.57
C GLN A 12 1.55 -9.65 -13.09
N LEU A 13 1.86 -8.72 -12.16
CA LEU A 13 1.77 -8.95 -10.72
C LEU A 13 0.30 -8.92 -10.27
N LYS A 14 -0.24 -10.09 -9.89
CA LYS A 14 -1.62 -10.22 -9.41
C LYS A 14 -1.77 -10.08 -7.90
N THR A 15 -0.70 -10.32 -7.16
CA THR A 15 -0.69 -10.38 -5.69
C THR A 15 -0.18 -9.09 -5.05
N CYS A 16 0.46 -8.22 -5.83
CA CYS A 16 0.93 -6.93 -5.34
C CYS A 16 -0.23 -5.93 -5.33
N GLN A 17 -0.66 -5.53 -4.14
CA GLN A 17 -1.64 -4.47 -3.98
C GLN A 17 -0.95 -3.14 -3.69
N LEU A 18 -1.05 -2.18 -4.62
CA LEU A 18 -0.48 -0.84 -4.47
C LEU A 18 -1.45 0.10 -3.72
N ASN A 19 -1.91 -0.34 -2.55
CA ASN A 19 -3.01 0.30 -1.82
C ASN A 19 -2.72 1.76 -1.46
N GLN A 20 -1.47 2.10 -1.14
CA GLN A 20 -1.06 3.48 -0.88
C GLN A 20 -1.15 4.37 -2.13
N ALA A 21 -0.66 3.88 -3.27
CA ALA A 21 -0.71 4.63 -4.54
C ALA A 21 -2.15 4.82 -5.06
N TRP A 22 -3.03 3.86 -4.77
CA TRP A 22 -4.44 3.93 -5.13
C TRP A 22 -5.34 4.58 -4.07
N GLY A 23 -4.76 5.16 -3.00
CA GLY A 23 -5.52 5.89 -1.97
C GLY A 23 -6.44 5.00 -1.12
N ARG A 24 -6.21 3.68 -1.10
CA ARG A 24 -7.02 2.72 -0.33
C ARG A 24 -6.60 2.60 1.13
N VAL A 25 -5.56 3.32 1.55
CA VAL A 25 -5.07 3.36 2.94
C VAL A 25 -4.93 4.83 3.36
N PRO A 26 -5.45 5.23 4.54
CA PRO A 26 -5.26 6.58 5.06
C PRO A 26 -3.79 6.85 5.37
N GLN A 27 -3.33 8.08 5.15
CA GLN A 27 -1.93 8.45 5.38
C GLN A 27 -1.53 8.42 6.86
N THR A 28 -2.48 8.61 7.76
CA THR A 28 -2.28 8.62 9.20
C THR A 28 -3.09 7.52 9.85
N LEU A 29 -2.69 7.11 11.06
CA LEU A 29 -3.48 6.16 11.83
C LEU A 29 -4.91 6.72 12.04
N PRO A 30 -5.95 5.94 11.69
CA PRO A 30 -7.31 6.36 11.94
C PRO A 30 -7.57 6.40 13.44
N LYS A 31 -8.40 7.34 13.88
CA LYS A 31 -8.82 7.50 15.29
C LYS A 31 -9.85 6.44 15.70
N THR A 32 -9.56 5.18 15.42
CA THR A 32 -10.33 4.04 15.95
C THR A 32 -9.75 3.63 17.31
N PRO A 33 -10.51 2.96 18.19
CA PRO A 33 -9.97 2.46 19.45
C PRO A 33 -8.73 1.57 19.27
N LEU A 34 -8.67 0.77 18.20
CA LEU A 34 -7.50 -0.03 17.82
C LEU A 34 -6.31 0.80 17.34
N GLY A 35 -6.56 1.93 16.67
CA GLY A 35 -5.51 2.84 16.21
C GLY A 35 -4.99 3.80 17.29
N ALA A 36 -5.85 4.15 18.26
CA ALA A 36 -5.52 5.09 19.33
C ALA A 36 -4.97 4.40 20.60
N GLY A 37 -5.19 3.09 20.77
CA GLY A 37 -4.69 2.35 21.93
C GLY A 37 -3.18 2.15 21.92
N ASP A 38 -2.58 2.04 23.11
CA ASP A 38 -1.15 1.75 23.27
C ASP A 38 -0.82 0.36 22.71
N ARG A 39 0.23 0.27 21.88
CA ARG A 39 0.81 -1.01 21.45
C ARG A 39 1.69 -1.52 22.58
N ARG A 40 1.26 -2.60 23.22
CA ARG A 40 2.03 -3.33 24.24
C ARG A 40 2.88 -4.41 23.61
#